data_AF-A0A067DF46-F1
#
_entry.id   AF-A0A067DF46-F1
#
_cell.length_a   1.000
_cell.length_b   1.000
_cell.length_c   1.000
_cell.angle_alpha   90.00
_cell.angle_beta   90.00
_cell.angle_gamma   90.00
#
_symmetry.space_group_name_H-M   'P 1'
#
loop_
_entity.id
_entity.type
_entity.pdbx_description
1 polymer ?
#
loop_
_entity_poly.entity_id
_entity_poly.type
_entity_poly.pdbx_seq_one_letter_code
_entity_poly.pdbx_strand_id
1 'polypeptide(L)' 'PFLLTNRLKIAMEIANALAYLHVGFPRPIVFKNIKLSSILFDEDHVAKLFDQ' A
#
# COMPACT_ATOMS: atom_id res chain seq x y z
N PRO A 1 14.26 -10.01 11.15
CA PRO A 1 12.95 -9.38 11.47
C PRO A 1 13.01 -7.86 11.23
N PHE A 2 12.08 -7.29 10.45
CA PHE A 2 11.98 -5.84 10.30
C PHE A 2 11.70 -5.17 11.64
N LEU A 3 12.39 -4.06 11.91
CA LEU A 3 12.15 -3.20 13.08
C LEU A 3 10.70 -2.68 13.08
N LEU A 4 10.14 -2.41 14.26
CA LEU A 4 8.78 -1.86 14.40
C LEU A 4 8.60 -0.58 13.57
N THR A 5 9.63 0.27 13.53
CA THR A 5 9.67 1.49 12.72
C THR A 5 9.44 1.22 11.24
N ASN A 6 10.06 0.18 10.69
CA ASN A 6 9.87 -0.20 9.28
C ASN A 6 8.44 -0.71 9.05
N ARG A 7 7.90 -1.49 9.98
CA ARG A 7 6.51 -1.98 9.89
C ARG A 7 5.50 -0.83 9.91
N LEU A 8 5.72 0.18 10.75
CA LEU A 8 4.87 1.38 10.82
C LEU A 8 4.95 2.21 9.53
N LYS A 9 6.15 2.37 8.95
CA LYS A 9 6.33 3.04 7.66
C LYS A 9 5.52 2.35 6.56
N ILE A 10 5.63 1.02 6.46
CA ILE A 10 4.90 0.21 5.49
C ILE A 10 3.38 0.36 5.67
N ALA A 11 2.89 0.27 6.91
CA ALA A 11 1.46 0.41 7.21
C ALA A 11 0.92 1.79 6.79
N MET A 12 1.72 2.85 7.02
CA MET A 12 1.37 4.22 6.63
C MET A 12 1.30 4.39 5.12
N GLU A 13 2.28 3.85 4.38
CA GLU A 13 2.29 3.89 2.92
C GLU A 13 1.06 3.17 2.31
N ILE A 14 0.71 1.99 2.85
CA ILE A 14 -0.50 1.25 2.44
C ILE A 14 -1.77 2.05 2.71
N ALA A 15 -1.90 2.64 3.90
CA ALA A 15 -3.05 3.45 4.27
C ALA A 15 -3.21 4.67 3.34
N ASN A 16 -2.10 5.34 3.00
CA ASN A 16 -2.10 6.47 2.07
C ASN A 16 -2.53 6.06 0.65
N ALA A 17 -2.01 4.93 0.14
CA ALA A 17 -2.41 4.41 -1.16
C ALA A 17 -3.92 4.08 -1.21
N LEU A 18 -4.46 3.45 -0.16
CA LEU A 18 -5.88 3.17 -0.03
C LEU A 18 -6.74 4.42 0.05
N ALA A 19 -6.32 5.42 0.83
CA ALA A 19 -7.00 6.71 0.90
C ALA A 19 -7.04 7.39 -0.48
N TYR A 20 -5.95 7.35 -1.23
CA TYR A 20 -5.88 7.88 -2.59
C TYR A 20 -6.85 7.17 -3.54
N LEU A 21 -6.93 5.84 -3.50
CA LEU A 21 -7.88 5.07 -4.34
C LEU A 21 -9.34 5.38 -4.01
N HIS A 22 -9.66 5.63 -2.74
CA HIS A 22 -11.04 5.91 -2.31
C HIS A 22 -11.49 7.35 -2.52
N VAL A 23 -10.59 8.32 -2.32
CA VAL A 23 -10.94 9.75 -2.30
C VAL A 23 -10.39 10.51 -3.51
N GLY A 24 -9.35 10.00 -4.16
CA GLY A 24 -8.69 10.66 -5.29
C GLY A 24 -9.44 10.57 -6.62
N PHE A 25 -10.55 9.82 -6.68
CA PHE A 25 -11.29 9.57 -7.92
C PHE A 25 -12.79 9.86 -7.77
N PRO A 26 -13.47 10.40 -8.81
CA PRO A 26 -14.92 10.64 -8.79
C PRO A 26 -15.75 9.36 -8.59
N ARG A 27 -15.22 8.22 -9.04
CA ARG A 27 -15.70 6.88 -8.70
C ARG A 27 -14.65 6.21 -7.80
N PRO A 28 -14.97 5.89 -6.54
CA PRO A 28 -14.04 5.22 -5.66
C PRO A 28 -13.56 3.88 -6.22
N ILE A 29 -12.25 3.66 -6.22
CA ILE A 29 -11.65 2.38 -6.61
C ILE A 29 -11.55 1.51 -5.36
N VAL A 30 -12.24 0.35 -5.37
CA VAL A 30 -12.21 -0.59 -4.24
C VAL A 30 -11.16 -1.66 -4.49
N PHE A 31 -10.02 -1.55 -3.81
CA PHE A 31 -8.98 -2.57 -3.85
C PHE A 31 -9.33 -3.72 -2.91
N LYS A 32 -10.01 -4.73 -3.43
CA LYS A 32 -10.70 -5.77 -2.64
C LYS A 32 -9.75 -6.84 -2.08
N ASN A 33 -8.53 -6.92 -2.59
CA ASN A 33 -7.60 -8.03 -2.35
C ASN A 33 -6.27 -7.52 -1.78
N ILE A 34 -6.32 -6.77 -0.68
CA ILE A 34 -5.12 -6.33 0.03
C ILE A 34 -4.47 -7.56 0.68
N LYS A 35 -3.44 -8.11 0.04
CA LYS A 35 -2.58 -9.15 0.63
C LYS A 35 -1.18 -8.59 0.80
N LEU A 36 -0.41 -9.10 1.75
CA LEU A 36 1.00 -8.71 1.87
C LEU A 36 1.80 -8.98 0.57
N SER A 37 1.35 -9.93 -0.25
CA SER A 37 1.90 -10.22 -1.57
C SER A 37 1.55 -9.19 -2.65
N SER A 38 0.53 -8.36 -2.44
CA SER A 38 0.14 -7.27 -3.36
C SER A 38 0.90 -5.97 -3.08
N ILE A 39 1.82 -5.97 -2.12
CA ILE A 39 2.63 -4.81 -1.73
C ILE A 39 4.08 -5.17 -2.03
N LEU A 40 4.55 -4.74 -3.21
CA LEU A 40 5.93 -4.92 -3.64
C LEU A 40 6.74 -3.70 -3.22
N PHE A 41 7.97 -3.93 -2.79
CA PHE A 41 8.95 -2.86 -2.58
C PHE A 41 9.86 -2.82 -3.79
N ASP A 42 10.11 -1.63 -4.34
CA ASP A 42 11.21 -1.48 -5.29
C ASP A 42 12.57 -1.37 -4.56
N GLU A 43 13.65 -1.23 -5.32
CA GLU A 43 15.02 -1.19 -4.78
C GLU A 43 15.24 -0.03 -3.80
N ASP A 44 14.46 1.05 -3.90
CA ASP A 44 14.50 2.21 -3.01
C ASP A 44 13.54 2.06 -1.79
N HIS A 45 13.00 0.86 -1.59
CA HIS A 45 12.06 0.52 -0.51
C HIS A 45 10.76 1.35 -0.55
N VAL A 46 10.32 1.76 -1.73
CA VAL A 46 9.03 2.42 -1.94
C VAL A 46 7.95 1.35 -2.16
N ALA A 47 6.89 1.37 -1.36
CA ALA A 47 5.76 0.46 -1.52
C ALA A 47 4.95 0.78 -2.79
N LYS A 48 4.71 -0.23 -3.63
CA LYS A 48 3.83 -0.19 -4.79
C LYS A 48 2.74 -1.24 -4.64
N LEU A 49 1.50 -0.84 -4.97
CA LEU A 49 0.37 -1.77 -5.03
C LEU A 49 0.44 -2.56 -6.35
N PHE A 50 0.37 -3.89 -6.26
CA PHE A 50 0.33 -4.82 -7.37
C PHE A 50 -0.95 -5.65 -7.27
N ASP A 51 -1.82 -5.58 -8.29
CA ASP A 51 -2.96 -6.49 -8.40
C ASP A 51 -2.56 -7.64 -9.33
N GLN A 52 -2.88 -8.88 -8.93
CA GLN A 52 -2.67 -10.06 -9.77
C GLN A 52 -3.88 -10.32 -10.65
#